data_AF-A0A9R1ITD0-F1
#
_entry.id   AF-A0A9R1ITD0-F1
#
_cell.length_a   1.000
_cell.length_b   1.000
_cell.length_c   1.000
_cell.angle_alpha   90.00
_cell.angle_beta   90.00
_cell.angle_gamma   90.00
#
_symmetry.space_group_name_H-M   'P 1'
#
loop_
_entity.id
_entity.type
_entity.pdbx_description
1 polymer ?
#
loop_
_entity_poly.entity_id
_entity_poly.type
_entity_poly.pdbx_seq_one_letter_code
_entity_poly.pdbx_strand_id
1 'polypeptide(L)'
;MRRPKPSSAAPMADADADVCAICLGAMLRGQAGFTAECSHAFHLNCISASVAHGNHDCPLCKAPWTVLPAVNAPRASSSQQLVRRAYQDDEPTVPAQAAAENNGGSGAAAVVIRTHCEVPALARGAARENFAVLVHAKAPSSEAARASLDLVTVLDVSGSMAGSKLALLKRAMGFVIDNLGPADRLSVVSFSNNASRLIRLARMSDAGKAAAKQAVESLFANGGTNIGEGLRVAADVLDCRRHMNAVASIMLLSDGQDTYNGADYITLVPPSLRGYNGAGVRPPAVHTFGFGTDHDAAAMHTIAEATGGTFSFIQNQAIVQDAFAQCIGGLLTVVVQEARIAVTCLHPGVRVREVKSGRYDSHVDADGRASSVDVGELYADEERRFLLLMDVPTAEDAEEVTGLLKVSCTYQDAATGQAATVDGDDAVVQRPVEATEVEPSMEVERERLRVAATEDMAAAREAADRGEHAEGGRILRRRLGAMKGSARAHKDLDCEELEDEMHDFIGLVEDRQQYQKFGHARILSGMSSHRNQRAATLGKPPGGRGGRGRGAAYATPAMKKMVDKSREQRQTAAAPAPQPKRKHGRGQQPDSKSGTGKRHKKH
;
A
#
# COMPACT_ATOMS: atom_id res chain seq x y z
N MET A 1 8.49 88.12 -44.23
CA MET A 1 7.08 88.52 -44.47
C MET A 1 6.19 87.28 -44.41
N ARG A 2 4.92 87.44 -43.99
CA ARG A 2 3.73 86.61 -44.29
C ARG A 2 3.74 85.08 -43.98
N ARG A 3 2.85 84.69 -43.06
CA ARG A 3 2.05 83.44 -43.08
C ARG A 3 1.19 83.39 -44.37
N PRO A 4 0.69 82.23 -44.86
CA PRO A 4 -0.03 81.24 -44.04
C PRO A 4 0.13 79.72 -44.36
N LYS A 5 -0.42 78.91 -43.43
CA LYS A 5 -0.86 77.48 -43.54
C LYS A 5 -2.26 77.41 -44.25
N PRO A 6 -2.92 76.25 -44.53
CA PRO A 6 -2.77 74.86 -44.01
C PRO A 6 -2.62 73.80 -45.15
N SER A 7 -2.59 72.46 -44.98
CA SER A 7 -3.44 71.55 -44.18
C SER A 7 -2.80 70.21 -43.76
N SER A 8 -3.46 69.57 -42.77
CA SER A 8 -3.59 68.12 -42.50
C SER A 8 -2.42 67.15 -42.78
N ALA A 9 -1.99 66.28 -41.86
CA ALA A 9 -2.31 66.08 -40.44
C ALA A 9 -1.24 65.19 -39.78
N ALA A 10 -1.06 65.34 -38.48
CA ALA A 10 -0.50 64.34 -37.55
C ALA A 10 -1.51 64.24 -36.38
N PRO A 11 -1.60 63.13 -35.60
CA PRO A 11 -0.56 62.72 -34.64
C PRO A 11 -0.49 61.17 -34.51
N MET A 12 0.15 60.51 -33.53
CA MET A 12 0.99 60.86 -32.36
C MET A 12 2.34 60.12 -32.42
N ALA A 13 3.16 60.21 -31.37
CA ALA A 13 4.21 59.27 -31.01
C ALA A 13 3.86 58.56 -29.68
N ASP A 14 4.54 57.44 -29.43
CA ASP A 14 4.66 56.64 -28.19
C ASP A 14 3.41 56.18 -27.41
N ALA A 15 3.44 54.90 -27.05
CA ALA A 15 2.62 54.29 -26.02
C ALA A 15 3.46 53.23 -25.30
N ASP A 16 3.63 53.38 -23.98
CA ASP A 16 4.34 52.43 -23.12
C ASP A 16 3.87 50.99 -23.34
N ALA A 17 4.84 50.07 -23.40
CA ALA A 17 4.58 48.64 -23.43
C ALA A 17 4.74 48.07 -22.02
N ASP A 18 3.62 47.73 -21.38
CA ASP A 18 3.62 47.08 -20.06
C ASP A 18 4.52 45.83 -20.05
N VAL A 19 5.40 45.69 -19.06
CA VAL A 19 6.33 44.56 -18.94
C VAL A 19 5.94 43.68 -17.75
N CYS A 20 5.82 42.36 -17.97
CA CYS A 20 5.48 41.43 -16.90
C CYS A 20 6.67 41.24 -15.94
N ALA A 21 6.53 41.69 -14.70
CA ALA A 21 7.61 41.66 -13.70
C ALA A 21 8.12 40.26 -13.28
N ILE A 22 7.43 39.16 -13.66
CA ILE A 22 7.85 37.78 -13.34
C ILE A 22 8.81 37.21 -14.41
N CYS A 23 8.60 37.53 -15.68
CA CYS A 23 9.42 37.00 -16.79
C CYS A 23 10.14 38.09 -17.62
N LEU A 24 9.96 39.36 -17.27
CA LEU A 24 10.49 40.55 -17.95
C LEU A 24 10.13 40.66 -19.44
N GLY A 25 9.10 39.94 -19.89
CA GLY A 25 8.57 40.00 -21.25
C GLY A 25 7.48 41.07 -21.40
N ALA A 26 7.46 41.74 -22.56
CA ALA A 26 6.43 42.73 -22.91
C ALA A 26 5.05 42.07 -23.06
N MET A 27 4.02 42.74 -22.51
CA MET A 27 2.62 42.34 -22.57
C MET A 27 1.95 42.98 -23.79
N LEU A 28 1.63 42.18 -24.79
CA LEU A 28 0.97 42.63 -26.02
C LEU A 28 -0.55 42.73 -25.81
N ARG A 29 -1.16 43.81 -26.33
CA ARG A 29 -2.63 43.99 -26.32
C ARG A 29 -3.30 42.80 -27.02
N GLY A 30 -4.02 41.98 -26.25
CA GLY A 30 -4.67 40.75 -26.71
C GLY A 30 -4.16 39.46 -26.06
N GLN A 31 -3.06 39.50 -25.30
CA GLN A 31 -2.69 38.40 -24.40
C GLN A 31 -3.59 38.38 -23.15
N ALA A 32 -3.83 37.19 -22.60
CA ALA A 32 -4.55 37.02 -21.35
C ALA A 32 -3.68 37.53 -20.17
N GLY A 33 -3.89 38.80 -19.82
CA GLY A 33 -3.32 39.41 -18.61
C GLY A 33 -4.24 39.20 -17.42
N PHE A 34 -3.66 38.90 -16.26
CA PHE A 34 -4.35 39.04 -14.98
C PHE A 34 -3.96 40.39 -14.38
N THR A 35 -4.93 41.30 -14.27
CA THR A 35 -4.81 42.54 -13.50
C THR A 35 -5.34 42.27 -12.10
N ALA A 36 -4.43 42.23 -11.12
CA ALA A 36 -4.81 42.09 -9.72
C ALA A 36 -5.54 43.35 -9.21
N GLU A 37 -6.21 43.27 -8.05
CA GLU A 37 -6.86 44.43 -7.40
C GLU A 37 -5.90 45.60 -7.16
N CYS A 38 -4.60 45.30 -6.96
CA CYS A 38 -3.52 46.28 -6.87
C CYS A 38 -3.07 46.90 -8.21
N SER A 39 -3.82 46.69 -9.30
CA SER A 39 -3.59 47.21 -10.66
C SER A 39 -2.27 46.78 -11.34
N HIS A 40 -1.50 45.87 -10.73
CA HIS A 40 -0.35 45.24 -11.39
C HIS A 40 -0.80 44.16 -12.38
N ALA A 41 -0.24 44.21 -13.59
CA ALA A 41 -0.50 43.25 -14.66
C ALA A 41 0.59 42.17 -14.73
N PHE A 42 0.16 40.92 -14.90
CA PHE A 42 1.05 39.78 -15.13
C PHE A 42 0.52 38.92 -16.28
N HIS A 43 1.40 38.22 -16.99
CA HIS A 43 0.99 37.11 -17.83
C HIS A 43 0.28 36.06 -16.98
N LEU A 44 -0.92 35.62 -17.38
CA LEU A 44 -1.73 34.66 -16.62
C LEU A 44 -0.92 33.41 -16.22
N ASN A 45 -0.16 32.83 -17.15
CA ASN A 45 0.68 31.65 -16.87
C ASN A 45 1.77 31.92 -15.82
N CYS A 46 2.39 33.09 -15.84
CA CYS A 46 3.44 33.44 -14.88
C CYS A 46 2.88 33.57 -13.46
N ILE A 47 1.69 34.14 -13.32
CA ILE A 47 1.08 34.33 -12.00
C ILE A 47 0.36 33.08 -11.49
N SER A 48 -0.31 32.31 -12.35
CA SER A 48 -0.86 31.00 -11.97
C SER A 48 0.23 30.04 -11.49
N ALA A 49 1.44 30.11 -12.07
CA ALA A 49 2.60 29.37 -11.55
C ALA A 49 3.03 29.86 -10.15
N SER A 50 3.09 31.17 -9.90
CA SER A 50 3.44 31.70 -8.57
C SER A 50 2.42 31.29 -7.49
N VAL A 51 1.13 31.34 -7.80
CA VAL A 51 0.03 30.89 -6.92
C VAL A 51 0.08 29.39 -6.67
N ALA A 52 0.43 28.58 -7.68
CA ALA A 52 0.59 27.13 -7.52
C ALA A 52 1.75 26.73 -6.58
N HIS A 53 2.69 27.65 -6.29
CA HIS A 53 3.75 27.47 -5.29
C HIS A 53 3.39 28.11 -3.92
N GLY A 54 2.12 28.40 -3.66
CA GLY A 54 1.62 28.90 -2.36
C GLY A 54 1.79 30.41 -2.12
N ASN A 55 2.12 31.20 -3.15
CA ASN A 55 2.20 32.66 -3.02
C ASN A 55 0.82 33.30 -3.29
N HIS A 56 0.22 33.87 -2.26
CA HIS A 56 -1.12 34.50 -2.33
C HIS A 56 -1.08 36.04 -2.31
N ASP A 57 0.13 36.63 -2.26
CA ASP A 57 0.37 38.07 -2.28
C ASP A 57 0.94 38.54 -3.63
N CYS A 58 0.69 39.80 -3.97
CA CYS A 58 1.32 40.43 -5.13
C CYS A 58 2.86 40.41 -5.04
N PRO A 59 3.58 39.87 -6.04
CA PRO A 59 5.05 39.86 -6.05
C PRO A 59 5.70 41.26 -5.96
N LEU A 60 5.01 42.30 -6.43
CA LEU A 60 5.51 43.67 -6.48
C LEU A 60 5.20 44.49 -5.21
N CYS A 61 3.94 44.52 -4.77
CA CYS A 61 3.51 45.38 -3.65
C CYS A 61 3.08 44.64 -2.38
N LYS A 62 3.14 43.30 -2.36
CA LYS A 62 2.74 42.45 -1.22
C LYS A 62 1.30 42.65 -0.72
N ALA A 63 0.43 43.26 -1.54
CA ALA A 63 -1.00 43.28 -1.28
C ALA A 63 -1.57 41.83 -1.36
N PRO A 64 -2.35 41.38 -0.35
CA PRO A 64 -2.98 40.07 -0.36
C PRO A 64 -4.11 40.03 -1.40
N TRP A 65 -4.37 38.86 -2.00
CA TRP A 65 -5.39 38.71 -3.03
C TRP A 65 -6.61 37.92 -2.57
N THR A 66 -7.78 38.54 -2.67
CA THR A 66 -9.10 37.97 -2.40
C THR A 66 -9.56 37.01 -3.52
N VAL A 67 -9.19 37.32 -4.76
CA VAL A 67 -9.52 36.53 -5.96
C VAL A 67 -8.22 36.07 -6.61
N LEU A 68 -7.90 34.80 -6.43
CA LEU A 68 -6.76 34.17 -7.10
C LEU A 68 -7.13 33.84 -8.56
N PRO A 69 -6.20 34.00 -9.53
CA PRO A 69 -6.42 33.52 -10.88
C PRO A 69 -6.62 32.00 -10.84
N ALA A 70 -7.70 31.51 -11.45
CA ALA A 70 -7.99 30.09 -11.51
C ALA A 70 -6.75 29.33 -11.96
N VAL A 71 -6.33 28.32 -11.18
CA VAL A 71 -5.21 27.45 -11.51
C VAL A 71 -5.65 26.52 -12.64
N ASN A 72 -5.74 27.08 -13.84
CA ASN A 72 -5.70 26.32 -15.07
C ASN A 72 -4.38 25.56 -15.03
N ALA A 73 -4.46 24.24 -14.79
CA ALA A 73 -3.33 23.35 -14.89
C ALA A 73 -2.55 23.71 -16.15
N PRO A 74 -1.21 23.90 -16.08
CA PRO A 74 -0.43 24.41 -17.19
C PRO A 74 -0.79 23.60 -18.43
N ARG A 75 -1.14 24.27 -19.53
CA ARG A 75 -1.53 23.60 -20.78
C ARG A 75 -0.46 22.56 -21.08
N ALA A 76 -0.83 21.30 -20.88
CA ALA A 76 0.07 20.17 -21.02
C ALA A 76 0.86 20.33 -22.32
N SER A 77 2.17 20.13 -22.28
CA SER A 77 3.00 20.22 -23.48
C SER A 77 2.43 19.33 -24.59
N SER A 78 2.78 19.58 -25.85
CA SER A 78 2.36 18.68 -26.95
C SER A 78 2.69 17.21 -26.64
N SER A 79 3.83 16.94 -26.02
CA SER A 79 4.20 15.63 -25.49
C SER A 79 3.28 15.12 -24.37
N GLN A 80 2.98 15.92 -23.34
CA GLN A 80 2.07 15.51 -22.25
C GLN A 80 0.62 15.32 -22.72
N GLN A 81 0.16 16.06 -23.73
CA GLN A 81 -1.15 15.84 -24.36
C GLN A 81 -1.20 14.55 -25.18
N LEU A 82 -0.11 14.19 -25.86
CA LEU A 82 0.02 12.91 -26.56
C LEU A 82 0.02 11.73 -25.57
N VAL A 83 0.76 11.84 -24.46
CA VAL A 83 0.75 10.87 -23.36
C VAL A 83 -0.66 10.71 -22.80
N ARG A 84 -1.34 11.79 -22.41
CA ARG A 84 -2.73 11.74 -21.91
C ARG A 84 -3.67 11.04 -22.89
N ARG A 85 -3.58 11.34 -24.20
CA ARG A 85 -4.42 10.68 -25.22
C ARG A 85 -4.10 9.19 -25.39
N ALA A 86 -2.86 8.76 -25.19
CA ALA A 86 -2.43 7.37 -25.38
C ALA A 86 -2.96 6.38 -24.32
N TYR A 87 -3.43 6.90 -23.18
CA TYR A 87 -3.97 6.10 -22.07
C TYR A 87 -5.49 6.30 -21.84
N GLN A 88 -6.13 7.16 -22.65
CA GLN A 88 -7.59 7.39 -22.68
C GLN A 88 -8.36 6.38 -23.55
N ASP A 89 -7.85 5.16 -23.67
CA ASP A 89 -8.44 4.01 -24.37
C ASP A 89 -8.99 2.94 -23.39
N ASP A 90 -9.12 3.30 -22.11
CA ASP A 90 -9.65 2.46 -21.05
C ASP A 90 -11.11 2.06 -21.30
N GLU A 91 -11.48 0.85 -20.89
CA GLU A 91 -12.88 0.42 -20.94
C GLU A 91 -13.73 1.11 -19.86
N PRO A 92 -15.00 1.45 -20.13
CA PRO A 92 -15.88 2.04 -19.12
C PRO A 92 -16.04 1.13 -17.90
N THR A 93 -16.37 1.69 -16.75
CA THR A 93 -16.72 0.90 -15.55
C THR A 93 -18.11 0.26 -15.69
N VAL A 94 -18.38 -0.79 -14.91
CA VAL A 94 -19.73 -1.37 -14.80
C VAL A 94 -20.52 -0.50 -13.81
N PRO A 95 -21.73 0.00 -14.15
CA PRO A 95 -22.54 0.76 -13.20
C PRO A 95 -22.89 -0.08 -11.98
N ALA A 96 -22.71 0.48 -10.76
CA ALA A 96 -22.89 -0.24 -9.50
C ALA A 96 -24.27 -0.93 -9.36
N GLN A 97 -25.32 -0.35 -9.96
CA GLN A 97 -26.67 -0.91 -9.95
C GLN A 97 -26.74 -2.32 -10.57
N ALA A 98 -25.99 -2.61 -11.63
CA ALA A 98 -26.01 -3.93 -12.29
C ALA A 98 -25.29 -5.04 -11.49
N ALA A 99 -24.52 -4.68 -10.46
CA ALA A 99 -23.87 -5.63 -9.56
C ALA A 99 -24.70 -5.93 -8.29
N ALA A 100 -25.65 -5.06 -7.94
CA ALA A 100 -26.43 -5.15 -6.70
C ALA A 100 -27.71 -6.00 -6.81
N GLU A 101 -28.24 -6.22 -8.03
CA GLU A 101 -29.56 -6.85 -8.23
C GLU A 101 -29.66 -8.33 -7.79
N ASN A 102 -28.56 -9.00 -7.44
CA ASN A 102 -28.55 -10.43 -7.11
C ASN A 102 -28.42 -10.79 -5.61
N ASN A 103 -28.26 -9.84 -4.68
CA ASN A 103 -28.21 -10.12 -3.24
C ASN A 103 -29.10 -9.17 -2.44
N GLY A 104 -30.31 -9.63 -2.12
CA GLY A 104 -31.23 -8.89 -1.24
C GLY A 104 -30.89 -9.08 0.24
N GLY A 105 -30.72 -7.97 0.95
CA GLY A 105 -30.95 -7.89 2.40
C GLY A 105 -29.83 -8.36 3.34
N SER A 106 -28.91 -7.45 3.66
CA SER A 106 -28.29 -7.37 4.99
C SER A 106 -27.97 -5.91 5.29
N GLY A 107 -28.08 -5.48 6.55
CA GLY A 107 -27.69 -4.14 6.95
C GLY A 107 -26.19 -3.95 6.80
N ALA A 108 -25.74 -2.80 6.30
CA ALA A 108 -24.32 -2.54 6.08
C ALA A 108 -23.55 -2.68 7.41
N ALA A 109 -22.72 -3.71 7.50
CA ALA A 109 -21.82 -3.89 8.64
C ALA A 109 -20.80 -2.75 8.63
N ALA A 110 -20.72 -2.01 9.73
CA ALA A 110 -19.88 -0.83 9.84
C ALA A 110 -18.50 -1.15 10.45
N VAL A 111 -17.56 -0.22 10.33
CA VAL A 111 -16.28 -0.28 11.07
C VAL A 111 -16.56 -0.27 12.57
N VAL A 112 -15.93 -1.19 13.31
CA VAL A 112 -16.02 -1.25 14.78
C VAL A 112 -14.76 -0.64 15.37
N ILE A 113 -14.90 0.28 16.32
CA ILE A 113 -13.78 0.87 17.06
C ILE A 113 -13.94 0.55 18.55
N ARG A 114 -12.88 0.03 19.15
CA ARG A 114 -12.79 -0.23 20.60
C ARG A 114 -11.61 0.52 21.20
N THR A 115 -11.72 0.84 22.49
CA THR A 115 -10.62 1.45 23.25
C THR A 115 -10.22 0.59 24.44
N HIS A 116 -8.92 0.43 24.67
CA HIS A 116 -8.40 -0.29 25.83
C HIS A 116 -7.39 0.58 26.60
N CYS A 117 -7.70 0.90 27.85
CA CYS A 117 -6.78 1.59 28.76
C CYS A 117 -5.70 0.63 29.28
N GLU A 118 -4.50 1.14 29.57
CA GLU A 118 -3.39 0.36 30.16
C GLU A 118 -3.81 -0.34 31.44
N VAL A 119 -4.45 0.39 32.35
CA VAL A 119 -5.14 -0.13 33.54
C VAL A 119 -6.54 0.48 33.61
N PRO A 120 -7.53 -0.22 34.18
CA PRO A 120 -8.91 0.28 34.25
C PRO A 120 -9.12 1.35 35.33
N ALA A 121 -8.17 1.52 36.25
CA ALA A 121 -8.27 2.43 37.38
C ALA A 121 -6.94 3.12 37.70
N LEU A 122 -7.00 4.35 38.20
CA LEU A 122 -5.88 5.13 38.74
C LEU A 122 -6.32 5.76 40.06
N ALA A 123 -5.43 5.83 41.06
CA ALA A 123 -5.77 6.46 42.34
C ALA A 123 -6.16 7.93 42.13
N ARG A 124 -7.16 8.44 42.87
CA ARG A 124 -7.70 9.80 42.70
C ARG A 124 -6.61 10.88 42.78
N GLY A 125 -5.75 10.79 43.80
CA GLY A 125 -4.60 11.69 44.01
C GLY A 125 -3.38 11.41 43.13
N ALA A 126 -3.45 10.49 42.16
CA ALA A 126 -2.33 10.18 41.26
C ALA A 126 -2.54 10.78 39.86
N ALA A 127 -1.57 11.57 39.42
CA ALA A 127 -1.35 11.85 38.01
C ALA A 127 -0.51 10.72 37.39
N ARG A 128 -0.68 10.48 36.09
CA ARG A 128 0.06 9.46 35.34
C ARG A 128 0.47 10.00 33.97
N GLU A 129 1.76 10.23 33.81
CA GLU A 129 2.36 10.55 32.51
C GLU A 129 2.50 9.30 31.64
N ASN A 130 2.47 9.50 30.32
CA ASN A 130 2.63 8.44 29.31
C ASN A 130 1.68 7.23 29.51
N PHE A 131 0.49 7.48 30.06
CA PHE A 131 -0.58 6.50 30.17
C PHE A 131 -0.95 6.02 28.76
N ALA A 132 -0.98 4.71 28.53
CA ALA A 132 -1.33 4.19 27.22
C ALA A 132 -2.84 3.91 27.09
N VAL A 133 -3.43 4.36 25.99
CA VAL A 133 -4.73 3.90 25.50
C VAL A 133 -4.54 3.35 24.09
N LEU A 134 -4.99 2.12 23.88
CA LEU A 134 -5.06 1.50 22.56
C LEU A 134 -6.39 1.83 21.90
N VAL A 135 -6.35 2.32 20.65
CA VAL A 135 -7.50 2.37 19.75
C VAL A 135 -7.40 1.18 18.78
N HIS A 136 -8.41 0.31 18.79
CA HIS A 136 -8.51 -0.87 17.92
C HIS A 136 -9.68 -0.69 16.94
N ALA A 137 -9.37 -0.45 15.68
CA ALA A 137 -10.34 -0.40 14.59
C ALA A 137 -10.37 -1.74 13.84
N LYS A 138 -11.56 -2.26 13.57
CA LYS A 138 -11.79 -3.48 12.80
C LYS A 138 -12.76 -3.21 11.66
N ALA A 139 -12.34 -3.57 10.44
CA ALA A 139 -13.18 -3.49 9.26
C ALA A 139 -14.27 -4.58 9.27
N PRO A 140 -15.44 -4.32 8.67
CA PRO A 140 -16.52 -5.31 8.56
C PRO A 140 -16.11 -6.51 7.70
N SER A 141 -16.76 -7.65 7.93
CA SER A 141 -16.57 -8.87 7.14
C SER A 141 -17.22 -8.74 5.75
N SER A 142 -16.61 -9.35 4.73
CA SER A 142 -17.06 -9.24 3.32
C SER A 142 -18.25 -10.17 3.00
N GLU A 143 -19.42 -9.88 3.56
CA GLU A 143 -20.69 -10.51 3.13
C GLU A 143 -21.42 -9.72 2.03
N ALA A 144 -21.03 -8.46 1.82
CA ALA A 144 -21.64 -7.55 0.84
C ALA A 144 -21.04 -7.68 -0.58
N ALA A 145 -21.64 -6.94 -1.52
CA ALA A 145 -21.14 -6.84 -2.89
C ALA A 145 -19.71 -6.26 -2.93
N ARG A 146 -18.86 -6.85 -3.78
CA ARG A 146 -17.43 -6.56 -3.83
C ARG A 146 -17.13 -5.28 -4.62
N ALA A 147 -16.25 -4.42 -4.09
CA ALA A 147 -15.74 -3.28 -4.85
C ALA A 147 -14.97 -3.74 -6.11
N SER A 148 -15.12 -2.98 -7.20
CA SER A 148 -14.36 -3.19 -8.45
C SER A 148 -12.95 -2.60 -8.33
N LEU A 149 -11.98 -3.27 -8.95
CA LEU A 149 -10.56 -2.96 -8.87
C LEU A 149 -10.00 -2.48 -10.21
N ASP A 150 -9.25 -1.37 -10.19
CA ASP A 150 -8.28 -1.00 -11.23
C ASP A 150 -6.89 -1.49 -10.83
N LEU A 151 -6.41 -2.57 -11.45
CA LEU A 151 -5.08 -3.13 -11.19
C LEU A 151 -4.12 -2.80 -12.34
N VAL A 152 -2.94 -2.27 -12.02
CA VAL A 152 -1.82 -2.18 -12.96
C VAL A 152 -0.68 -3.05 -12.46
N THR A 153 -0.24 -4.01 -13.28
CA THR A 153 0.95 -4.81 -12.96
C THR A 153 2.17 -4.28 -13.70
N VAL A 154 3.27 -4.13 -12.98
CA VAL A 154 4.56 -3.63 -13.48
C VAL A 154 5.57 -4.76 -13.34
N LEU A 155 5.91 -5.36 -14.47
CA LEU A 155 6.58 -6.65 -14.54
C LEU A 155 7.98 -6.49 -15.14
N ASP A 156 9.00 -6.79 -14.33
CA ASP A 156 10.38 -6.81 -14.78
C ASP A 156 10.59 -7.93 -15.82
N VAL A 157 11.14 -7.55 -16.97
CA VAL A 157 11.56 -8.45 -18.05
C VAL A 157 13.03 -8.23 -18.42
N SER A 158 13.85 -7.77 -17.50
CA SER A 158 15.32 -7.74 -17.62
C SER A 158 15.92 -9.13 -17.85
N GLY A 159 17.19 -9.19 -18.24
CA GLY A 159 17.90 -10.45 -18.52
C GLY A 159 18.00 -11.41 -17.32
N SER A 160 17.99 -10.89 -16.08
CA SER A 160 18.03 -11.70 -14.84
C SER A 160 16.78 -12.55 -14.65
N MET A 161 15.64 -12.12 -15.19
CA MET A 161 14.36 -12.84 -15.15
C MET A 161 14.30 -14.05 -16.09
N ALA A 162 15.32 -14.29 -16.91
CA ALA A 162 15.31 -15.37 -17.90
C ALA A 162 15.05 -16.78 -17.32
N GLY A 163 14.46 -17.64 -18.15
CA GLY A 163 14.20 -19.04 -17.79
C GLY A 163 13.10 -19.21 -16.74
N SER A 164 13.45 -19.80 -15.59
CA SER A 164 12.46 -20.25 -14.61
C SER A 164 11.80 -19.13 -13.81
N LYS A 165 12.45 -17.96 -13.64
CA LYS A 165 11.85 -16.81 -12.94
C LYS A 165 10.68 -16.24 -13.75
N LEU A 166 10.88 -15.90 -15.02
CA LEU A 166 9.83 -15.44 -15.92
C LEU A 166 8.72 -16.49 -16.13
N ALA A 167 9.06 -17.77 -16.26
CA ALA A 167 8.05 -18.84 -16.37
C ALA A 167 7.13 -18.92 -15.12
N LEU A 168 7.67 -18.60 -13.94
CA LEU A 168 6.89 -18.53 -12.71
C LEU A 168 6.09 -17.24 -12.59
N LEU A 169 6.65 -16.09 -12.99
CA LEU A 169 5.94 -14.81 -13.10
C LEU A 169 4.68 -15.00 -13.98
N LYS A 170 4.82 -15.63 -15.15
CA LYS A 170 3.69 -15.91 -16.05
C LYS A 170 2.60 -16.74 -15.38
N ARG A 171 2.96 -17.79 -14.65
CA ARG A 171 2.02 -18.63 -13.88
C ARG A 171 1.32 -17.85 -12.75
N ALA A 172 2.07 -17.04 -11.99
CA ALA A 172 1.51 -16.22 -10.92
C ALA A 172 0.58 -15.13 -11.46
N MET A 173 0.92 -14.51 -12.59
CA MET A 173 0.05 -13.58 -13.31
C MET A 173 -1.19 -14.26 -13.88
N GLY A 174 -1.07 -15.49 -14.40
CA GLY A 174 -2.23 -16.31 -14.80
C GLY A 174 -3.21 -16.53 -13.64
N PHE A 175 -2.69 -16.84 -12.45
CA PHE A 175 -3.51 -16.95 -11.23
C PHE A 175 -4.21 -15.63 -10.87
N VAL A 176 -3.52 -14.49 -10.93
CA VAL A 176 -4.14 -13.18 -10.68
C VAL A 176 -5.26 -12.92 -11.68
N ILE A 177 -5.01 -13.08 -12.99
CA ILE A 177 -6.00 -12.86 -14.06
C ILE A 177 -7.23 -13.75 -13.88
N ASP A 178 -7.05 -15.00 -13.46
CA ASP A 178 -8.17 -15.93 -13.24
C ASP A 178 -9.05 -15.54 -12.05
N ASN A 179 -8.48 -14.92 -11.01
CA ASN A 179 -9.21 -14.49 -9.80
C ASN A 179 -9.86 -13.10 -9.91
N LEU A 180 -9.50 -12.27 -10.90
CA LEU A 180 -10.19 -11.01 -11.20
C LEU A 180 -11.62 -11.27 -11.71
N GLY A 181 -12.56 -10.40 -11.35
CA GLY A 181 -13.97 -10.46 -11.79
C GLY A 181 -14.22 -9.65 -13.06
N PRO A 182 -15.39 -9.82 -13.73
CA PRO A 182 -15.70 -9.10 -14.97
C PRO A 182 -15.89 -7.58 -14.82
N ALA A 183 -16.05 -7.08 -13.59
CA ALA A 183 -16.06 -5.65 -13.28
C ALA A 183 -14.65 -5.06 -13.00
N ASP A 184 -13.66 -5.92 -12.76
CA ASP A 184 -12.28 -5.50 -12.53
C ASP A 184 -11.60 -5.16 -13.85
N ARG A 185 -10.67 -4.21 -13.82
CA ARG A 185 -9.85 -3.85 -14.96
C ARG A 185 -8.37 -4.11 -14.67
N LEU A 186 -7.67 -4.65 -15.65
CA LEU A 186 -6.23 -4.93 -15.58
C LEU A 186 -5.51 -4.21 -16.72
N SER A 187 -4.38 -3.60 -16.41
CA SER A 187 -3.35 -3.22 -17.38
C SER A 187 -2.04 -3.91 -17.02
N VAL A 188 -1.31 -4.38 -18.04
CA VAL A 188 0.00 -5.01 -17.86
C VAL A 188 1.05 -4.12 -18.50
N VAL A 189 2.01 -3.68 -17.68
CA VAL A 189 3.21 -2.94 -18.07
C VAL A 189 4.41 -3.86 -17.89
N SER A 190 5.21 -4.01 -18.93
CA SER A 190 6.53 -4.64 -18.82
C SER A 190 7.62 -3.57 -18.83
N PHE A 191 8.72 -3.79 -18.14
CA PHE A 191 9.87 -2.90 -18.19
C PHE A 191 11.21 -3.64 -18.24
N SER A 192 12.17 -3.05 -18.93
CA SER A 192 13.60 -3.39 -18.81
C SER A 192 14.44 -2.11 -18.89
N ASN A 193 15.06 -1.80 -20.04
CA ASN A 193 15.68 -0.49 -20.29
C ASN A 193 14.63 0.64 -20.38
N ASN A 194 13.46 0.28 -20.91
CA ASN A 194 12.30 1.13 -21.15
C ASN A 194 11.05 0.39 -20.64
N ALA A 195 9.97 1.12 -20.35
CA ALA A 195 8.68 0.51 -20.02
C ALA A 195 7.68 0.60 -21.17
N SER A 196 6.80 -0.40 -21.28
CA SER A 196 5.75 -0.46 -22.29
C SER A 196 4.48 -1.07 -21.73
N ARG A 197 3.33 -0.44 -22.03
CA ARG A 197 2.01 -1.01 -21.76
C ARG A 197 1.67 -2.05 -22.83
N LEU A 198 1.55 -3.32 -22.43
CA LEU A 198 1.25 -4.45 -23.31
C LEU A 198 -0.24 -4.63 -23.57
N ILE A 199 -1.06 -4.30 -22.58
CA ILE A 199 -2.52 -4.25 -22.69
C ILE A 199 -3.04 -2.99 -21.99
N ARG A 200 -3.96 -2.30 -22.66
CA ARG A 200 -4.73 -1.18 -22.09
C ARG A 200 -5.54 -1.63 -20.88
N LEU A 201 -6.01 -0.67 -20.07
CA LEU A 201 -6.85 -0.95 -18.90
C LEU A 201 -8.22 -1.50 -19.36
N ALA A 202 -8.34 -2.83 -19.40
CA ALA A 202 -9.45 -3.56 -19.99
C ALA A 202 -10.16 -4.43 -18.92
N ARG A 203 -11.47 -4.65 -19.06
CA ARG A 203 -12.24 -5.46 -18.10
C ARG A 203 -11.87 -6.92 -18.19
N MET A 204 -11.77 -7.60 -17.04
CA MET A 204 -11.49 -9.03 -16.93
C MET A 204 -12.73 -9.90 -17.17
N SER A 205 -13.47 -9.57 -18.23
CA SER A 205 -14.36 -10.49 -18.96
C SER A 205 -13.56 -11.67 -19.54
N ASP A 206 -14.22 -12.74 -19.99
CA ASP A 206 -13.51 -13.91 -20.55
C ASP A 206 -12.58 -13.53 -21.72
N ALA A 207 -13.00 -12.61 -22.58
CA ALA A 207 -12.19 -12.07 -23.67
C ALA A 207 -11.00 -11.23 -23.15
N GLY A 208 -11.22 -10.38 -22.14
CA GLY A 208 -10.17 -9.58 -21.51
C GLY A 208 -9.15 -10.43 -20.76
N LYS A 209 -9.59 -11.47 -20.05
CA LYS A 209 -8.72 -12.48 -19.42
C LYS A 209 -7.89 -13.24 -20.44
N ALA A 210 -8.48 -13.66 -21.57
CA ALA A 210 -7.75 -14.31 -22.65
C ALA A 210 -6.67 -13.38 -23.24
N ALA A 211 -7.01 -12.12 -23.52
CA ALA A 211 -6.06 -11.11 -24.02
C ALA A 211 -4.93 -10.81 -23.01
N ALA A 212 -5.26 -10.66 -21.72
CA ALA A 212 -4.27 -10.44 -20.67
C ALA A 212 -3.32 -11.64 -20.50
N LYS A 213 -3.85 -12.87 -20.55
CA LYS A 213 -3.03 -14.10 -20.55
C LYS A 213 -2.12 -14.17 -21.78
N GLN A 214 -2.62 -13.83 -22.97
CA GLN A 214 -1.81 -13.79 -24.18
C GLN A 214 -0.67 -12.76 -24.10
N ALA A 215 -0.94 -11.56 -23.54
CA ALA A 215 0.06 -10.53 -23.31
C ALA A 215 1.12 -10.96 -22.28
N VAL A 216 0.72 -11.67 -21.21
CA VAL A 216 1.66 -12.24 -20.24
C VAL A 216 2.49 -13.37 -20.85
N GLU A 217 1.90 -14.23 -21.68
CA GLU A 217 2.63 -15.29 -22.37
C GLU A 217 3.60 -14.78 -23.44
N SER A 218 3.38 -13.59 -24.01
CA SER A 218 4.31 -12.96 -24.96
C SER A 218 5.56 -12.33 -24.32
N LEU A 219 5.60 -12.17 -22.99
CA LEU A 219 6.77 -11.64 -22.28
C LEU A 219 8.03 -12.47 -22.57
N PHE A 220 9.14 -11.80 -22.84
CA PHE A 220 10.48 -12.39 -22.98
C PHE A 220 11.51 -11.55 -22.22
N ALA A 221 12.49 -12.20 -21.61
CA ALA A 221 13.52 -11.54 -20.81
C ALA A 221 14.63 -10.94 -21.70
N ASN A 222 14.84 -9.62 -21.64
CA ASN A 222 15.91 -8.89 -22.32
C ASN A 222 16.12 -7.47 -21.73
N GLY A 223 17.37 -7.01 -21.66
CA GLY A 223 17.75 -5.67 -21.16
C GLY A 223 18.13 -5.63 -19.68
N GLY A 224 18.41 -4.42 -19.19
CA GLY A 224 18.61 -4.09 -17.77
C GLY A 224 17.30 -3.73 -17.07
N THR A 225 17.36 -2.96 -15.98
CA THR A 225 16.25 -2.78 -15.04
C THR A 225 16.05 -1.29 -14.71
N ASN A 226 14.99 -0.68 -15.24
CA ASN A 226 14.62 0.73 -15.02
C ASN A 226 13.25 0.80 -14.30
N ILE A 227 13.28 0.80 -12.97
CA ILE A 227 12.06 0.73 -12.13
C ILE A 227 11.28 2.03 -12.22
N GLY A 228 11.98 3.17 -12.22
CA GLY A 228 11.36 4.50 -12.32
C GLY A 228 10.50 4.67 -13.57
N GLU A 229 10.98 4.22 -14.74
CA GLU A 229 10.20 4.28 -15.99
C GLU A 229 8.99 3.32 -15.99
N GLY A 230 9.12 2.15 -15.35
CA GLY A 230 8.01 1.22 -15.12
C GLY A 230 6.89 1.82 -14.28
N LEU A 231 7.25 2.46 -13.16
CA LEU A 231 6.32 3.17 -12.29
C LEU A 231 5.72 4.40 -12.97
N ARG A 232 6.50 5.14 -13.78
CA ARG A 232 6.01 6.30 -14.54
C ARG A 232 4.92 5.90 -15.53
N VAL A 233 5.09 4.81 -16.28
CA VAL A 233 4.06 4.30 -17.20
C VAL A 233 2.84 3.78 -16.44
N ALA A 234 3.01 3.17 -15.26
CA ALA A 234 1.88 2.75 -14.43
C ALA A 234 1.08 3.93 -13.86
N ALA A 235 1.77 4.99 -13.42
CA ALA A 235 1.15 6.25 -13.03
C ALA A 235 0.39 6.88 -14.21
N ASP A 236 1.01 7.01 -15.39
CA ASP A 236 0.35 7.54 -16.60
C ASP A 236 -0.94 6.75 -16.94
N VAL A 237 -0.94 5.41 -16.81
CA VAL A 237 -2.12 4.56 -17.03
C VAL A 237 -3.26 4.89 -16.06
N LEU A 238 -2.96 5.14 -14.78
CA LEU A 238 -3.98 5.45 -13.79
C LEU A 238 -4.38 6.93 -13.84
N ASP A 239 -3.45 7.87 -13.97
CA ASP A 239 -3.71 9.31 -13.96
C ASP A 239 -4.44 9.81 -15.22
N CYS A 240 -4.32 9.08 -16.34
CA CYS A 240 -4.94 9.46 -17.62
C CYS A 240 -6.20 8.67 -17.97
N ARG A 241 -6.66 7.71 -17.14
CA ARG A 241 -7.87 6.92 -17.40
C ARG A 241 -9.14 7.79 -17.39
N ARG A 242 -10.10 7.50 -18.27
CA ARG A 242 -11.36 8.28 -18.37
C ARG A 242 -12.39 7.86 -17.33
N HIS A 243 -12.39 6.58 -16.97
CA HIS A 243 -13.29 6.00 -15.99
C HIS A 243 -12.46 5.44 -14.83
N MET A 244 -12.97 5.52 -13.60
CA MET A 244 -12.27 5.06 -12.40
C MET A 244 -13.15 4.04 -11.69
N ASN A 245 -12.60 2.87 -11.36
CA ASN A 245 -13.20 2.00 -10.34
C ASN A 245 -12.94 2.60 -8.94
N ALA A 246 -13.69 2.13 -7.94
CA ALA A 246 -13.56 2.61 -6.56
C ALA A 246 -12.13 2.37 -6.01
N VAL A 247 -11.58 1.18 -6.23
CA VAL A 247 -10.24 0.79 -5.74
C VAL A 247 -9.25 0.85 -6.90
N ALA A 248 -8.05 1.37 -6.65
CA ALA A 248 -6.94 1.35 -7.61
C ALA A 248 -5.61 0.96 -6.94
N SER A 249 -4.84 0.08 -7.57
CA SER A 249 -3.60 -0.46 -7.00
C SER A 249 -2.58 -0.84 -8.07
N ILE A 250 -1.30 -0.79 -7.70
CA ILE A 250 -0.18 -1.18 -8.54
C ILE A 250 0.56 -2.37 -7.89
N MET A 251 0.86 -3.41 -8.66
CA MET A 251 1.74 -4.50 -8.24
C MET A 251 3.05 -4.46 -9.05
N LEU A 252 4.16 -4.11 -8.39
CA LEU A 252 5.50 -4.08 -8.98
C LEU A 252 6.27 -5.35 -8.61
N LEU A 253 6.78 -6.09 -9.59
CA LEU A 253 7.65 -7.25 -9.41
C LEU A 253 9.00 -7.00 -10.09
N SER A 254 10.09 -7.15 -9.34
CA SER A 254 11.48 -7.02 -9.83
C SER A 254 12.39 -8.06 -9.18
N ASP A 255 13.41 -8.51 -9.91
CA ASP A 255 14.46 -9.41 -9.41
C ASP A 255 15.88 -8.80 -9.43
N GLY A 256 15.99 -7.55 -9.88
CA GLY A 256 17.26 -6.85 -10.06
C GLY A 256 17.35 -5.53 -9.28
N GLN A 257 18.46 -4.84 -9.48
CA GLN A 257 18.69 -3.47 -8.97
C GLN A 257 18.38 -2.45 -10.06
N ASP A 258 17.93 -1.24 -9.70
CA ASP A 258 17.74 -0.19 -10.71
C ASP A 258 19.11 0.23 -11.26
N THR A 259 19.33 -0.01 -12.56
CA THR A 259 20.62 0.25 -13.22
C THR A 259 20.74 1.66 -13.81
N TYR A 260 19.71 2.50 -13.66
CA TYR A 260 19.59 3.78 -14.37
C TYR A 260 19.47 4.99 -13.46
N ASN A 261 18.90 4.82 -12.27
CA ASN A 261 18.63 5.90 -11.34
C ASN A 261 19.67 5.93 -10.21
N GLY A 262 19.94 7.14 -9.69
CA GLY A 262 20.92 7.35 -8.62
C GLY A 262 20.46 6.81 -7.25
N ALA A 263 21.33 6.93 -6.25
CA ALA A 263 21.14 6.34 -4.92
C ALA A 263 19.95 6.85 -4.08
N ASP A 264 19.17 7.83 -4.58
CA ASP A 264 17.97 8.32 -3.89
C ASP A 264 16.70 7.66 -4.44
N TYR A 265 16.31 6.54 -3.82
CA TYR A 265 15.19 5.72 -4.26
C TYR A 265 13.83 6.43 -4.20
N ILE A 266 13.66 7.53 -3.46
CA ILE A 266 12.39 8.27 -3.47
C ILE A 266 12.11 8.87 -4.85
N THR A 267 13.17 9.17 -5.62
CA THR A 267 13.08 9.72 -6.99
C THR A 267 12.42 8.75 -7.97
N LEU A 268 12.47 7.44 -7.71
CA LEU A 268 11.80 6.40 -8.50
C LEU A 268 10.28 6.51 -8.47
N VAL A 269 9.72 7.02 -7.37
CA VAL A 269 8.26 7.14 -7.18
C VAL A 269 7.77 8.41 -7.89
N PRO A 270 6.90 8.31 -8.91
CA PRO A 270 6.28 9.48 -9.55
C PRO A 270 5.54 10.34 -8.51
N PRO A 271 5.58 11.68 -8.61
CA PRO A 271 4.92 12.54 -7.63
C PRO A 271 3.41 12.30 -7.44
N SER A 272 2.70 11.78 -8.45
CA SER A 272 1.29 11.39 -8.35
C SER A 272 1.03 10.09 -7.58
N LEU A 273 2.08 9.29 -7.31
CA LEU A 273 2.00 8.07 -6.47
C LEU A 273 2.53 8.30 -5.05
N ARG A 274 3.21 9.43 -4.78
CA ARG A 274 3.63 9.81 -3.42
C ARG A 274 2.42 10.26 -2.60
N GLY A 275 2.56 10.20 -1.28
CA GLY A 275 1.49 10.33 -0.27
C GLY A 275 0.52 11.52 -0.36
N TYR A 276 -0.42 11.54 0.59
CA TYR A 276 -1.63 12.36 0.47
C TYR A 276 -1.39 13.87 0.68
N ASN A 277 -1.29 14.62 -0.42
CA ASN A 277 -1.07 16.07 -0.42
C ASN A 277 -2.31 16.91 -0.02
N GLY A 278 -3.31 16.33 0.67
CA GLY A 278 -4.50 17.04 1.18
C GLY A 278 -5.50 17.55 0.11
N ALA A 279 -5.30 17.24 -1.17
CA ALA A 279 -5.93 17.97 -2.28
C ALA A 279 -6.58 17.07 -3.36
N GLY A 280 -7.20 15.95 -2.99
CA GLY A 280 -7.95 15.13 -3.95
C GLY A 280 -8.20 13.68 -3.51
N VAL A 281 -8.29 12.79 -4.51
CA VAL A 281 -8.37 11.33 -4.36
C VAL A 281 -7.03 10.79 -3.85
N ARG A 282 -7.04 9.80 -2.93
CA ARG A 282 -5.80 9.19 -2.42
C ARG A 282 -5.01 8.47 -3.53
N PRO A 283 -3.68 8.61 -3.60
CA PRO A 283 -2.86 7.91 -4.60
C PRO A 283 -2.95 6.38 -4.44
N PRO A 284 -2.88 5.61 -5.55
CA PRO A 284 -2.98 4.16 -5.52
C PRO A 284 -1.72 3.52 -4.92
N ALA A 285 -1.90 2.56 -4.02
CA ALA A 285 -0.80 1.90 -3.32
C ALA A 285 0.04 1.01 -4.26
N VAL A 286 1.38 1.06 -4.12
CA VAL A 286 2.31 0.22 -4.89
C VAL A 286 2.80 -0.95 -4.03
N HIS A 287 2.26 -2.14 -4.25
CA HIS A 287 2.73 -3.37 -3.61
C HIS A 287 3.94 -3.91 -4.37
N THR A 288 5.08 -4.01 -3.70
CA THR A 288 6.35 -4.38 -4.30
C THR A 288 6.76 -5.80 -3.92
N PHE A 289 7.16 -6.59 -4.90
CA PHE A 289 7.59 -7.97 -4.75
C PHE A 289 9.06 -8.11 -5.18
N GLY A 290 9.94 -8.31 -4.21
CA GLY A 290 11.36 -8.58 -4.45
C GLY A 290 11.59 -10.06 -4.71
N PHE A 291 12.05 -10.43 -5.90
CA PHE A 291 12.27 -11.82 -6.29
C PHE A 291 13.75 -12.21 -6.17
N GLY A 292 14.05 -13.30 -5.46
CA GLY A 292 15.42 -13.83 -5.35
C GLY A 292 16.33 -12.94 -4.50
N THR A 293 17.61 -13.29 -4.41
CA THR A 293 18.58 -12.60 -3.54
C THR A 293 19.17 -11.32 -4.13
N ASP A 294 18.92 -11.05 -5.41
CA ASP A 294 19.72 -10.11 -6.22
C ASP A 294 18.97 -8.79 -6.49
N HIS A 295 17.72 -8.69 -6.01
CA HIS A 295 16.87 -7.52 -6.12
C HIS A 295 17.29 -6.40 -5.16
N ASP A 296 17.00 -5.15 -5.53
CA ASP A 296 17.18 -4.03 -4.60
C ASP A 296 16.03 -3.95 -3.58
N ALA A 297 16.25 -4.58 -2.43
CA ALA A 297 15.31 -4.58 -1.32
C ALA A 297 15.09 -3.18 -0.73
N ALA A 298 16.09 -2.29 -0.77
CA ALA A 298 15.97 -0.94 -0.24
C ALA A 298 15.07 -0.09 -1.14
N ALA A 299 15.32 -0.09 -2.46
CA ALA A 299 14.48 0.58 -3.44
C ALA A 299 13.03 0.10 -3.36
N MET A 300 12.82 -1.22 -3.36
CA MET A 300 11.48 -1.82 -3.33
C MET A 300 10.74 -1.50 -2.02
N HIS A 301 11.43 -1.50 -0.88
CA HIS A 301 10.84 -1.06 0.39
C HIS A 301 10.49 0.43 0.38
N THR A 302 11.39 1.31 -0.09
CA THR A 302 11.12 2.76 -0.17
C THR A 302 9.93 3.07 -1.08
N ILE A 303 9.80 2.39 -2.22
CA ILE A 303 8.65 2.53 -3.12
C ILE A 303 7.35 2.11 -2.41
N ALA A 304 7.33 0.99 -1.70
CA ALA A 304 6.15 0.55 -0.96
C ALA A 304 5.80 1.48 0.22
N GLU A 305 6.79 1.95 0.97
CA GLU A 305 6.58 2.85 2.12
C GLU A 305 6.03 4.22 1.66
N ALA A 306 6.65 4.83 0.64
CA ALA A 306 6.26 6.14 0.11
C ALA A 306 4.89 6.21 -0.59
N THR A 307 4.32 5.05 -0.95
CA THR A 307 3.04 4.92 -1.67
C THR A 307 1.93 4.30 -0.81
N GLY A 308 2.23 3.90 0.43
CA GLY A 308 1.28 3.17 1.28
C GLY A 308 1.04 1.71 0.87
N GLY A 309 1.90 1.13 0.04
CA GLY A 309 1.89 -0.29 -0.30
C GLY A 309 2.52 -1.21 0.75
N THR A 310 2.93 -2.41 0.31
CA THR A 310 3.57 -3.46 1.13
C THR A 310 4.78 -4.03 0.40
N PHE A 311 5.91 -4.23 1.08
CA PHE A 311 7.06 -4.93 0.52
C PHE A 311 7.07 -6.42 0.93
N SER A 312 7.03 -7.31 -0.06
CA SER A 312 7.07 -8.77 0.11
C SER A 312 8.33 -9.36 -0.49
N PHE A 313 9.10 -10.12 0.30
CA PHE A 313 10.35 -10.74 -0.11
C PHE A 313 10.17 -12.21 -0.49
N ILE A 314 10.40 -12.55 -1.75
CA ILE A 314 10.20 -13.89 -2.30
C ILE A 314 11.53 -14.57 -2.62
N GLN A 315 12.00 -15.38 -1.68
CA GLN A 315 13.26 -16.13 -1.81
C GLN A 315 13.22 -17.27 -2.82
N ASN A 316 12.06 -17.90 -3.04
CA ASN A 316 11.98 -19.16 -3.79
C ASN A 316 10.74 -19.29 -4.66
N GLN A 317 10.85 -20.17 -5.65
CA GLN A 317 9.84 -20.38 -6.69
C GLN A 317 8.50 -20.93 -6.17
N ALA A 318 8.47 -21.50 -4.97
CA ALA A 318 7.24 -22.02 -4.37
C ALA A 318 6.45 -20.95 -3.59
N ILE A 319 6.98 -19.74 -3.40
CA ILE A 319 6.34 -18.69 -2.59
C ILE A 319 5.71 -17.58 -3.46
N VAL A 320 6.17 -17.36 -4.71
CA VAL A 320 5.70 -16.25 -5.58
C VAL A 320 4.17 -16.25 -5.76
N GLN A 321 3.59 -17.40 -6.13
CA GLN A 321 2.16 -17.48 -6.36
C GLN A 321 1.36 -17.28 -5.07
N ASP A 322 1.89 -17.72 -3.91
CA ASP A 322 1.25 -17.50 -2.62
C ASP A 322 1.33 -16.02 -2.19
N ALA A 323 2.44 -15.32 -2.48
CA ALA A 323 2.55 -13.88 -2.24
C ALA A 323 1.56 -13.06 -3.09
N PHE A 324 1.43 -13.43 -4.37
CA PHE A 324 0.46 -12.82 -5.29
C PHE A 324 -0.98 -13.13 -4.87
N ALA A 325 -1.24 -14.36 -4.42
CA ALA A 325 -2.51 -14.79 -3.87
C ALA A 325 -2.89 -14.04 -2.58
N GLN A 326 -1.93 -13.82 -1.67
CA GLN A 326 -2.14 -13.03 -0.45
C GLN A 326 -2.48 -11.57 -0.80
N CYS A 327 -1.71 -10.94 -1.70
CA CYS A 327 -1.96 -9.56 -2.11
C CYS A 327 -3.33 -9.40 -2.78
N ILE A 328 -3.64 -10.23 -3.78
CA ILE A 328 -4.93 -10.16 -4.48
C ILE A 328 -6.10 -10.53 -3.54
N GLY A 329 -5.90 -11.44 -2.58
CA GLY A 329 -6.90 -11.75 -1.55
C GLY A 329 -7.29 -10.55 -0.68
N GLY A 330 -6.36 -9.60 -0.46
CA GLY A 330 -6.65 -8.31 0.17
C GLY A 330 -7.28 -7.29 -0.79
N LEU A 331 -6.67 -7.07 -1.96
CA LEU A 331 -7.13 -6.08 -2.94
C LEU A 331 -8.55 -6.33 -3.47
N LEU A 332 -8.98 -7.59 -3.55
CA LEU A 332 -10.35 -7.96 -3.92
C LEU A 332 -11.32 -7.90 -2.74
N THR A 333 -10.90 -7.48 -1.54
CA THR A 333 -11.75 -7.36 -0.35
C THR A 333 -11.62 -6.01 0.35
N VAL A 334 -11.21 -4.95 -0.35
CA VAL A 334 -11.36 -3.58 0.16
C VAL A 334 -12.85 -3.28 0.39
N VAL A 335 -13.20 -2.94 1.63
CA VAL A 335 -14.57 -2.60 2.05
C VAL A 335 -14.68 -1.15 2.51
N VAL A 336 -13.57 -0.56 2.92
CA VAL A 336 -13.47 0.76 3.53
C VAL A 336 -12.38 1.55 2.82
N GLN A 337 -12.66 2.79 2.45
CA GLN A 337 -11.72 3.72 1.84
C GLN A 337 -11.66 5.02 2.65
N GLU A 338 -10.54 5.74 2.55
CA GLU A 338 -10.33 7.05 3.20
C GLU A 338 -10.65 7.08 4.70
N ALA A 339 -10.48 5.96 5.42
CA ALA A 339 -10.72 5.89 6.85
C ALA A 339 -9.79 6.85 7.60
N ARG A 340 -10.38 7.76 8.37
CA ARG A 340 -9.69 8.67 9.27
C ARG A 340 -10.27 8.49 10.67
N ILE A 341 -9.41 8.16 11.62
CA ILE A 341 -9.77 8.10 13.03
C ILE A 341 -9.53 9.49 13.62
N ALA A 342 -10.53 10.06 14.29
CA ALA A 342 -10.44 11.29 15.05
C ALA A 342 -10.66 10.99 16.53
N VAL A 343 -9.83 11.60 17.37
CA VAL A 343 -9.79 11.40 18.82
C VAL A 343 -9.86 12.75 19.50
N THR A 344 -10.64 12.88 20.57
CA THR A 344 -10.80 14.13 21.33
C THR A 344 -10.80 13.86 22.82
N CYS A 345 -10.00 14.61 23.57
CA CYS A 345 -9.86 14.50 25.02
C CYS A 345 -11.09 15.07 25.74
N LEU A 346 -11.81 14.21 26.46
CA LEU A 346 -13.03 14.56 27.18
C LEU A 346 -12.74 15.45 28.40
N HIS A 347 -11.81 15.04 29.25
CA HIS A 347 -11.39 15.81 30.43
C HIS A 347 -10.41 16.94 30.05
N PRO A 348 -10.58 18.18 30.56
CA PRO A 348 -9.78 19.34 30.15
C PRO A 348 -8.29 19.25 30.51
N GLY A 349 -7.94 18.49 31.54
CA GLY A 349 -6.55 18.25 31.95
C GLY A 349 -5.88 17.03 31.29
N VAL A 350 -6.59 16.24 30.48
CA VAL A 350 -6.00 15.12 29.73
C VAL A 350 -5.37 15.66 28.44
N ARG A 351 -4.15 15.22 28.12
CA ARG A 351 -3.44 15.62 26.89
C ARG A 351 -2.74 14.44 26.22
N VAL A 352 -2.99 14.23 24.93
CA VAL A 352 -2.20 13.31 24.09
C VAL A 352 -0.80 13.90 23.88
N ARG A 353 0.24 13.12 24.18
CA ARG A 353 1.64 13.47 23.91
C ARG A 353 2.13 12.92 22.58
N GLU A 354 1.82 11.66 22.29
CA GLU A 354 2.31 10.94 21.11
C GLU A 354 1.27 9.91 20.65
N VAL A 355 1.18 9.72 19.33
CA VAL A 355 0.42 8.61 18.73
C VAL A 355 1.41 7.70 18.01
N LYS A 356 1.59 6.46 18.49
CA LYS A 356 2.38 5.45 17.79
C LYS A 356 1.54 4.87 16.64
N SER A 357 1.46 5.61 15.54
CA SER A 357 0.67 5.27 14.35
C SER A 357 1.36 4.35 13.35
N GLY A 358 2.60 3.90 13.62
CA GLY A 358 3.35 3.04 12.70
C GLY A 358 3.76 3.81 11.44
N ARG A 359 3.25 3.41 10.26
CA ARG A 359 3.46 4.15 9.01
C ARG A 359 2.37 5.17 8.68
N TYR A 360 1.29 5.22 9.45
CA TYR A 360 0.13 6.04 9.11
C TYR A 360 0.35 7.47 9.59
N ASP A 361 0.09 8.45 8.73
CA ASP A 361 0.17 9.85 9.10
C ASP A 361 -0.74 10.11 10.31
N SER A 362 -0.17 10.74 11.34
CA SER A 362 -0.89 11.13 12.53
C SER A 362 -0.58 12.57 12.89
N HIS A 363 -1.58 13.22 13.47
CA HIS A 363 -1.50 14.60 13.93
C HIS A 363 -2.00 14.67 15.36
N VAL A 364 -1.29 15.41 16.21
CA VAL A 364 -1.72 15.84 17.53
C VAL A 364 -1.76 17.37 17.48
N ASP A 365 -2.83 17.97 17.99
CA ASP A 365 -2.95 19.43 18.05
C ASP A 365 -1.97 20.06 19.05
N ALA A 366 -1.80 21.38 18.96
CA ALA A 366 -0.78 22.10 19.72
C ALA A 366 -1.01 22.09 21.24
N ASP A 367 -2.25 21.85 21.69
CA ASP A 367 -2.62 21.69 23.10
C ASP A 367 -2.81 20.22 23.53
N GLY A 368 -2.67 19.24 22.62
CA GLY A 368 -2.82 17.82 22.89
C GLY A 368 -4.25 17.40 23.24
N ARG A 369 -5.27 18.21 22.92
CA ARG A 369 -6.68 17.95 23.21
C ARG A 369 -7.40 17.16 22.12
N ALA A 370 -6.83 17.05 20.93
CA ALA A 370 -7.31 16.21 19.85
C ALA A 370 -6.15 15.60 19.04
N SER A 371 -6.44 14.46 18.42
CA SER A 371 -5.52 13.84 17.48
C SER A 371 -6.28 13.12 16.37
N SER A 372 -5.61 12.86 15.24
CA SER A 372 -6.17 12.06 14.16
C SER A 372 -5.13 11.16 13.51
N VAL A 373 -5.58 10.02 12.96
CA VAL A 373 -4.76 9.06 12.21
C VAL A 373 -5.41 8.76 10.87
N ASP A 374 -4.68 8.97 9.78
CA ASP A 374 -5.18 8.82 8.41
C ASP A 374 -4.91 7.40 7.86
N VAL A 375 -5.75 6.46 8.30
CA VAL A 375 -5.65 5.02 8.02
C VAL A 375 -5.79 4.69 6.53
N GLY A 376 -6.81 5.23 5.86
CA GLY A 376 -7.10 5.00 4.44
C GLY A 376 -7.90 3.72 4.18
N GLU A 377 -7.36 2.82 3.36
CA GLU A 377 -8.07 1.62 2.92
C GLU A 377 -7.93 0.46 3.91
N LEU A 378 -9.05 -0.19 4.25
CA LEU A 378 -9.08 -1.44 5.01
C LEU A 378 -9.74 -2.56 4.20
N TYR A 379 -9.11 -3.73 4.26
CA TYR A 379 -9.67 -4.97 3.73
C TYR A 379 -10.67 -5.56 4.72
N ALA A 380 -11.54 -6.44 4.24
CA ALA A 380 -12.51 -7.12 5.09
C ALA A 380 -11.83 -7.94 6.19
N ASP A 381 -12.38 -7.86 7.40
CA ASP A 381 -11.82 -8.42 8.63
C ASP A 381 -10.41 -7.92 9.00
N GLU A 382 -9.90 -6.88 8.33
CA GLU A 382 -8.60 -6.29 8.65
C GLU A 382 -8.69 -5.42 9.91
N GLU A 383 -7.63 -5.45 10.72
CA GLU A 383 -7.56 -4.75 12.00
C GLU A 383 -6.42 -3.73 12.01
N ARG A 384 -6.62 -2.65 12.76
CA ARG A 384 -5.63 -1.60 13.03
C ARG A 384 -5.62 -1.24 14.50
N ARG A 385 -4.43 -1.11 15.06
CA ARG A 385 -4.15 -0.88 16.48
C ARG A 385 -3.24 0.35 16.58
N PHE A 386 -3.66 1.36 17.32
CA PHE A 386 -2.92 2.61 17.48
C PHE A 386 -2.76 2.92 18.96
N LEU A 387 -1.51 3.07 19.42
CA LEU A 387 -1.21 3.34 20.82
C LEU A 387 -1.06 4.84 21.04
N LEU A 388 -1.95 5.42 21.84
CA LEU A 388 -1.89 6.82 22.24
C LEU A 388 -1.24 6.90 23.63
N LEU A 389 -0.18 7.70 23.74
CA LEU A 389 0.46 8.03 25.01
C LEU A 389 -0.06 9.39 25.46
N MET A 390 -0.62 9.47 26.66
CA MET A 390 -1.24 10.69 27.19
C MET A 390 -0.87 10.96 28.64
N ASP A 391 -1.02 12.23 29.03
CA ASP A 391 -1.00 12.64 30.42
C ASP A 391 -2.40 12.59 30.99
N VAL A 392 -2.54 11.88 32.11
CA VAL A 392 -3.76 11.79 32.90
C VAL A 392 -3.54 12.55 34.20
N PRO A 393 -4.30 13.62 34.50
CA PRO A 393 -4.08 14.45 35.68
C PRO A 393 -4.53 13.73 36.97
N THR A 394 -4.27 14.33 38.12
CA THR A 394 -5.02 14.02 39.35
C THR A 394 -6.49 14.30 39.14
N ALA A 395 -7.36 13.47 39.71
CA ALA A 395 -8.81 13.67 39.67
C ALA A 395 -9.27 14.57 40.82
N GLU A 396 -10.39 15.27 40.66
CA GLU A 396 -10.98 16.09 41.72
C GLU A 396 -11.52 15.22 42.88
N ASP A 397 -11.67 15.79 44.09
CA ASP A 397 -12.05 15.04 45.29
C ASP A 397 -13.39 14.29 45.17
N ALA A 398 -14.30 14.76 44.32
CA ALA A 398 -15.61 14.16 44.04
C ALA A 398 -15.64 13.32 42.73
N GLU A 399 -14.53 13.23 41.99
CA GLU A 399 -14.47 12.55 40.70
C GLU A 399 -14.22 11.04 40.88
N GLU A 400 -15.21 10.23 40.47
CA GLU A 400 -15.14 8.76 40.51
C GLU A 400 -14.67 8.15 39.17
N VAL A 401 -14.83 8.86 38.06
CA VAL A 401 -14.45 8.41 36.70
C VAL A 401 -13.91 9.58 35.90
N THR A 402 -12.69 9.45 35.36
CA THR A 402 -12.15 10.40 34.37
C THR A 402 -12.45 9.90 32.96
N GLY A 403 -13.17 10.70 32.18
CA GLY A 403 -13.27 10.52 30.73
C GLY A 403 -11.97 10.92 30.06
N LEU A 404 -11.27 9.98 29.43
CA LEU A 404 -10.00 10.26 28.75
C LEU A 404 -10.27 10.75 27.33
N LEU A 405 -10.85 9.90 26.49
CA LEU A 405 -10.98 10.13 25.05
C LEU A 405 -12.36 9.72 24.54
N LYS A 406 -12.93 10.51 23.62
CA LYS A 406 -13.91 10.04 22.64
C LYS A 406 -13.20 9.73 21.32
N VAL A 407 -13.60 8.65 20.65
CA VAL A 407 -13.06 8.23 19.36
C VAL A 407 -14.16 8.13 18.32
N SER A 408 -13.88 8.55 17.09
CA SER A 408 -14.76 8.37 15.92
C SER A 408 -13.93 8.00 14.69
N CYS A 409 -14.56 7.36 13.70
CA CYS A 409 -13.96 7.11 12.39
C CYS A 409 -14.90 7.58 11.29
N THR A 410 -14.37 8.41 10.39
CA THR A 410 -15.04 8.81 9.14
C THR A 410 -14.44 8.00 8.00
N TYR A 411 -15.25 7.41 7.13
CA TYR A 411 -14.77 6.62 5.99
C TYR A 411 -15.76 6.64 4.81
N GLN A 412 -15.34 6.14 3.65
CA GLN A 412 -16.22 5.84 2.52
C GLN A 412 -16.37 4.32 2.37
N ASP A 413 -17.59 3.83 2.17
CA ASP A 413 -17.86 2.42 1.85
C ASP A 413 -17.44 2.13 0.39
N ALA A 414 -16.57 1.13 0.20
CA ALA A 414 -15.92 0.87 -1.10
C ALA A 414 -16.87 0.33 -2.19
N ALA A 415 -18.03 -0.21 -1.81
CA ALA A 415 -18.99 -0.81 -2.74
C ALA A 415 -20.06 0.20 -3.19
N THR A 416 -20.45 1.12 -2.31
CA THR A 416 -21.53 2.10 -2.52
C THR A 416 -21.02 3.52 -2.78
N GLY A 417 -19.77 3.83 -2.38
CA GLY A 417 -19.22 5.19 -2.39
C GLY A 417 -19.86 6.13 -1.37
N GLN A 418 -20.65 5.61 -0.41
CA GLN A 418 -21.29 6.43 0.61
C GLN A 418 -20.34 6.74 1.76
N ALA A 419 -20.28 8.01 2.16
CA ALA A 419 -19.58 8.42 3.37
C ALA A 419 -20.34 7.97 4.62
N ALA A 420 -19.62 7.42 5.58
CA ALA A 420 -20.12 6.94 6.86
C ALA A 420 -19.29 7.55 8.00
N THR A 421 -19.90 7.62 9.18
CA THR A 421 -19.23 8.02 10.42
C THR A 421 -19.69 7.09 11.53
N VAL A 422 -18.75 6.55 12.29
CA VAL A 422 -18.99 5.66 13.42
C VAL A 422 -18.30 6.22 14.66
N ASP A 423 -19.03 6.31 15.76
CA ASP A 423 -18.44 6.53 17.08
C ASP A 423 -17.90 5.20 17.61
N GLY A 424 -16.76 5.26 18.30
CA GLY A 424 -16.18 4.14 19.04
C GLY A 424 -16.56 4.15 20.51
N ASP A 425 -16.08 3.16 21.24
CA ASP A 425 -16.13 3.16 22.70
C ASP A 425 -15.35 4.38 23.26
N ASP A 426 -15.90 5.05 24.29
CA ASP A 426 -15.18 6.09 25.02
C ASP A 426 -14.15 5.48 25.97
N ALA A 427 -12.92 6.00 25.95
CA ALA A 427 -11.87 5.58 26.86
C ALA A 427 -12.05 6.28 28.21
N VAL A 428 -12.26 5.51 29.28
CA VAL A 428 -12.45 6.01 30.65
C VAL A 428 -11.54 5.29 31.65
N VAL A 429 -11.24 5.94 32.78
CA VAL A 429 -10.54 5.31 33.92
C VAL A 429 -11.27 5.60 35.23
N GLN A 430 -11.39 4.57 36.07
CA GLN A 430 -11.97 4.67 37.41
C GLN A 430 -11.00 5.38 38.36
N ARG A 431 -11.54 6.14 39.32
CA ARG A 431 -10.79 6.95 40.32
C ARG A 431 -11.14 6.55 41.75
N PRO A 432 -10.76 5.33 42.19
CA PRO A 432 -10.84 4.97 43.59
C PRO A 432 -9.86 5.80 44.44
N VAL A 433 -10.14 5.90 45.74
CA VAL A 433 -9.28 6.63 46.70
C VAL A 433 -7.90 5.96 46.78
N GLU A 434 -7.89 4.63 46.91
CA GLU A 434 -6.69 3.79 46.79
C GLU A 434 -6.85 2.91 45.54
N ALA A 435 -5.83 2.87 44.67
CA ALA A 435 -5.84 1.95 43.55
C ALA A 435 -5.26 0.60 43.99
N THR A 436 -6.07 -0.45 43.90
CA THR A 436 -5.58 -1.84 43.90
C THR A 436 -4.61 -2.02 42.73
N GLU A 437 -3.56 -2.83 42.90
CA GLU A 437 -2.76 -3.30 41.77
C GLU A 437 -3.61 -4.23 40.88
N VAL A 438 -4.27 -3.64 39.88
CA VAL A 438 -4.99 -4.38 38.84
C VAL A 438 -4.02 -4.72 37.71
N GLU A 439 -4.12 -5.92 37.16
CA GLU A 439 -3.30 -6.35 36.03
C GLU A 439 -3.52 -5.44 34.80
N PRO A 440 -2.45 -4.86 34.20
CA PRO A 440 -2.57 -4.14 32.95
C PRO A 440 -3.14 -4.96 31.78
N SER A 441 -3.82 -4.26 30.88
CA SER A 441 -4.48 -4.81 29.70
C SER A 441 -3.51 -5.52 28.75
N MET A 442 -3.80 -6.79 28.47
CA MET A 442 -3.05 -7.61 27.50
C MET A 442 -3.02 -7.01 26.10
N GLU A 443 -4.09 -6.34 25.68
CA GLU A 443 -4.18 -5.68 24.38
C GLU A 443 -3.17 -4.54 24.25
N VAL A 444 -3.06 -3.72 25.30
CA VAL A 444 -2.13 -2.58 25.37
C VAL A 444 -0.68 -3.06 25.46
N GLU A 445 -0.43 -4.10 26.26
CA GLU A 445 0.90 -4.70 26.39
C GLU A 445 1.40 -5.32 25.09
N ARG A 446 0.54 -6.10 24.39
CA ARG A 446 0.82 -6.67 23.08
C ARG A 446 1.23 -5.60 22.07
N GLU A 447 0.48 -4.50 21.99
CA GLU A 447 0.77 -3.41 21.07
C GLU A 447 2.07 -2.67 21.44
N ARG A 448 2.33 -2.45 22.73
CA ARG A 448 3.61 -1.90 23.22
C ARG A 448 4.80 -2.76 22.81
N LEU A 449 4.71 -4.08 23.00
CA LEU A 449 5.76 -5.01 22.60
C LEU A 449 5.98 -4.97 21.08
N ARG A 450 4.91 -4.96 20.27
CA ARG A 450 4.97 -4.85 18.81
C ARG A 450 5.65 -3.56 18.34
N VAL A 451 5.26 -2.40 18.87
CA VAL A 451 5.84 -1.10 18.52
C VAL A 451 7.34 -1.09 18.85
N ALA A 452 7.69 -1.45 20.08
CA ALA A 452 9.07 -1.40 20.55
C ALA A 452 9.97 -2.46 19.88
N ALA A 453 9.42 -3.61 19.47
CA ALA A 453 10.13 -4.56 18.62
C ALA A 453 10.39 -4.01 17.21
N THR A 454 9.41 -3.31 16.62
CA THR A 454 9.56 -2.68 15.29
C THR A 454 10.60 -1.54 15.31
N GLU A 455 10.68 -0.78 16.41
CA GLU A 455 11.72 0.23 16.64
C GLU A 455 13.12 -0.41 16.77
N ASP A 456 13.28 -1.47 17.58
CA ASP A 456 14.55 -2.20 17.70
C ASP A 456 14.95 -2.94 16.41
N MET A 457 14.00 -3.42 15.59
CA MET A 457 14.28 -3.98 14.26
C MET A 457 14.89 -2.94 13.31
N ALA A 458 14.37 -1.70 13.32
CA ALA A 458 14.91 -0.60 12.52
C ALA A 458 16.34 -0.25 12.95
N ALA A 459 16.57 -0.10 14.25
CA ALA A 459 17.90 0.18 14.80
C ALA A 459 18.91 -0.95 14.54
N ALA A 460 18.47 -2.21 14.63
CA ALA A 460 19.32 -3.36 14.35
C ALA A 460 19.68 -3.49 12.87
N ARG A 461 18.74 -3.19 11.97
CA ARG A 461 18.98 -3.07 10.52
C ARG A 461 20.02 -1.98 10.25
N GLU A 462 19.81 -0.77 10.76
CA GLU A 462 20.72 0.36 10.54
C GLU A 462 22.14 0.12 11.07
N ALA A 463 22.29 -0.62 12.18
CA ALA A 463 23.59 -1.09 12.65
C ALA A 463 24.23 -2.08 11.65
N ALA A 464 23.46 -3.08 11.20
CA ALA A 464 23.94 -4.06 10.23
C ALA A 464 24.29 -3.48 8.85
N ASP A 465 23.57 -2.44 8.39
CA ASP A 465 23.87 -1.68 7.18
C ASP A 465 25.21 -0.94 7.27
N ARG A 466 25.57 -0.44 8.47
CA ARG A 466 26.91 0.09 8.77
C ARG A 466 27.99 -1.00 8.93
N GLY A 467 27.62 -2.28 8.85
CA GLY A 467 28.49 -3.43 9.08
C GLY A 467 28.65 -3.82 10.55
N GLU A 468 27.91 -3.19 11.47
CA GLU A 468 27.94 -3.40 12.93
C GLU A 468 27.07 -4.61 13.33
N HIS A 469 27.22 -5.75 12.64
CA HIS A 469 26.38 -6.95 12.77
C HIS A 469 26.21 -7.45 14.21
N ALA A 470 27.28 -7.40 15.01
CA ALA A 470 27.24 -7.80 16.42
C ALA A 470 26.38 -6.85 17.29
N GLU A 471 26.33 -5.56 16.96
CA GLU A 471 25.46 -4.59 17.63
C GLU A 471 24.00 -4.82 17.23
N GLY A 472 23.71 -5.03 15.95
CA GLY A 472 22.37 -5.40 15.48
C GLY A 472 21.82 -6.65 16.17
N GLY A 473 22.64 -7.70 16.26
CA GLY A 473 22.29 -8.92 17.01
C GLY A 473 22.08 -8.67 18.52
N ARG A 474 22.85 -7.76 19.12
CA ARG A 474 22.69 -7.36 20.54
C ARG A 474 21.39 -6.61 20.80
N ILE A 475 21.01 -5.68 19.91
CA ILE A 475 19.75 -4.92 19.97
C ILE A 475 18.56 -5.88 19.95
N LEU A 476 18.51 -6.80 18.97
CA LEU A 476 17.43 -7.78 18.86
C LEU A 476 17.38 -8.76 20.04
N ARG A 477 18.53 -9.25 20.52
CA ARG A 477 18.60 -10.10 21.73
C ARG A 477 18.06 -9.40 22.98
N ARG A 478 18.39 -8.11 23.17
CA ARG A 478 17.87 -7.32 24.30
C ARG A 478 16.35 -7.27 24.28
N ARG A 479 15.75 -7.00 23.11
CA ARG A 479 14.29 -6.98 22.94
C ARG A 479 13.66 -8.35 23.17
N LEU A 480 14.20 -9.41 22.57
CA LEU A 480 13.71 -10.77 22.75
C LEU A 480 13.80 -11.22 24.22
N GLY A 481 14.85 -10.83 24.94
CA GLY A 481 14.98 -11.04 26.38
C GLY A 481 13.94 -10.28 27.20
N ALA A 482 13.62 -9.04 26.82
CA ALA A 482 12.57 -8.24 27.46
C ALA A 482 11.17 -8.83 27.22
N MET A 483 10.88 -9.31 26.00
CA MET A 483 9.63 -10.01 25.67
C MET A 483 9.49 -11.30 26.49
N LYS A 484 10.53 -12.14 26.51
CA LYS A 484 10.55 -13.38 27.30
C LYS A 484 10.51 -13.15 28.81
N GLY A 485 10.92 -11.99 29.30
CA GLY A 485 10.75 -11.57 30.68
C GLY A 485 9.29 -11.20 31.03
N SER A 486 8.48 -10.84 30.03
CA SER A 486 7.05 -10.58 30.20
C SER A 486 6.29 -11.91 30.29
N ALA A 487 5.92 -12.33 31.50
CA ALA A 487 5.11 -13.53 31.76
C ALA A 487 3.75 -13.54 31.03
N ARG A 488 3.35 -12.39 30.47
CA ARG A 488 2.16 -12.16 29.65
C ARG A 488 2.34 -12.57 28.19
N ALA A 489 3.52 -12.32 27.60
CA ALA A 489 3.82 -12.65 26.21
C ALA A 489 3.70 -14.17 25.93
N HIS A 490 4.13 -15.00 26.89
CA HIS A 490 4.07 -16.48 26.83
C HIS A 490 2.65 -17.11 26.78
N LYS A 491 1.58 -16.31 26.71
CA LYS A 491 0.20 -16.79 26.63
C LYS A 491 -0.57 -16.23 25.42
N ASP A 492 0.03 -15.35 24.63
CA ASP A 492 -0.60 -14.70 23.49
C ASP A 492 0.10 -15.14 22.19
N LEU A 493 -0.69 -15.64 21.23
CA LEU A 493 -0.16 -16.21 19.99
C LEU A 493 0.51 -15.17 19.08
N ASP A 494 0.03 -13.92 19.07
CA ASP A 494 0.66 -12.85 18.29
C ASP A 494 2.04 -12.50 18.88
N CYS A 495 2.18 -12.54 20.22
CA CYS A 495 3.45 -12.37 20.91
C CYS A 495 4.42 -13.53 20.63
N GLU A 496 3.96 -14.78 20.64
CA GLU A 496 4.78 -15.95 20.26
C GLU A 496 5.28 -15.86 18.81
N GLU A 497 4.41 -15.49 17.86
CA GLU A 497 4.81 -15.35 16.45
C GLU A 497 5.85 -14.22 16.27
N LEU A 498 5.72 -13.12 17.02
CA LEU A 498 6.72 -12.04 17.03
C LEU A 498 8.05 -12.48 17.68
N GLU A 499 8.03 -13.27 18.76
CA GLU A 499 9.26 -13.80 19.37
C GLU A 499 10.01 -14.75 18.41
N ASP A 500 9.28 -15.60 17.67
CA ASP A 500 9.85 -16.47 16.63
C ASP A 500 10.50 -15.63 15.51
N GLU A 501 9.81 -14.59 15.00
CA GLU A 501 10.34 -13.70 13.96
C GLU A 501 11.58 -12.91 14.45
N MET A 502 11.57 -12.43 15.69
CA MET A 502 12.73 -11.78 16.30
C MET A 502 13.92 -12.73 16.46
N HIS A 503 13.67 -14.00 16.80
CA HIS A 503 14.72 -15.01 16.89
C HIS A 503 15.33 -15.32 15.52
N ASP A 504 14.51 -15.45 14.47
CA ASP A 504 14.97 -15.56 13.08
C ASP A 504 15.87 -14.38 12.66
N PHE A 505 15.49 -13.14 13.02
CA PHE A 505 16.26 -11.95 12.69
C PHE A 505 17.61 -11.88 13.39
N ILE A 506 17.74 -12.35 14.64
CA ILE A 506 19.04 -12.44 15.32
C ILE A 506 20.01 -13.28 14.48
N GLY A 507 19.61 -14.50 14.10
CA GLY A 507 20.47 -15.40 13.31
C GLY A 507 20.87 -14.82 11.95
N LEU A 508 19.98 -14.05 11.32
CA LEU A 508 20.22 -13.43 10.01
C LEU A 508 21.05 -12.14 10.07
N VAL A 509 21.07 -11.42 11.21
CA VAL A 509 21.78 -10.15 11.36
C VAL A 509 23.25 -10.35 11.74
N GLU A 510 23.55 -11.38 12.54
CA GLU A 510 24.91 -11.61 13.06
C GLU A 510 25.89 -12.14 12.01
N ASP A 511 25.42 -12.93 11.04
CA ASP A 511 26.23 -13.35 9.91
C ASP A 511 26.08 -12.38 8.73
N ARG A 512 27.18 -11.72 8.35
CA ARG A 512 27.22 -10.74 7.26
C ARG A 512 26.73 -11.30 5.91
N GLN A 513 27.04 -12.56 5.59
CA GLN A 513 26.62 -13.15 4.32
C GLN A 513 25.13 -13.50 4.32
N GLN A 514 24.59 -13.97 5.44
CA GLN A 514 23.15 -14.19 5.61
C GLN A 514 22.38 -12.88 5.62
N TYR A 515 22.92 -11.84 6.25
CA TYR A 515 22.33 -10.51 6.26
C TYR A 515 22.17 -9.95 4.85
N GLN A 516 23.27 -9.95 4.08
CA GLN A 516 23.29 -9.45 2.70
C GLN A 516 22.37 -10.25 1.77
N LYS A 517 22.29 -11.59 1.91
CA LYS A 517 21.47 -12.44 1.02
C LYS A 517 19.98 -12.49 1.39
N PHE A 518 19.66 -12.42 2.68
CA PHE A 518 18.31 -12.68 3.19
C PHE A 518 17.88 -11.76 4.31
N GLY A 519 18.76 -11.43 5.27
CA GLY A 519 18.41 -10.68 6.48
C GLY A 519 17.87 -9.29 6.20
N HIS A 520 18.56 -8.50 5.37
CA HIS A 520 18.16 -7.14 5.00
C HIS A 520 16.74 -7.12 4.39
N ALA A 521 16.49 -7.89 3.34
CA ALA A 521 15.17 -7.97 2.69
C ALA A 521 14.08 -8.55 3.61
N ARG A 522 14.39 -9.54 4.44
CA ARG A 522 13.43 -10.15 5.38
C ARG A 522 13.03 -9.17 6.48
N ILE A 523 13.98 -8.43 7.05
CA ILE A 523 13.70 -7.41 8.09
C ILE A 523 12.89 -6.25 7.50
N LEU A 524 13.23 -5.76 6.31
CA LEU A 524 12.43 -4.74 5.62
C LEU A 524 10.99 -5.21 5.36
N SER A 525 10.78 -6.48 5.03
CA SER A 525 9.44 -7.04 4.82
C SER A 525 8.66 -7.20 6.15
N GLY A 526 9.32 -7.64 7.24
CA GLY A 526 8.71 -7.72 8.58
C GLY A 526 8.37 -6.36 9.15
N MET A 527 9.29 -5.39 9.04
CA MET A 527 9.04 -3.99 9.37
C MET A 527 7.87 -3.41 8.56
N SER A 528 7.80 -3.69 7.24
CA SER A 528 6.65 -3.29 6.42
C SER A 528 5.35 -3.92 6.94
N SER A 529 5.36 -5.21 7.27
CA SER A 529 4.22 -5.95 7.84
C SER A 529 3.72 -5.30 9.14
N HIS A 530 4.60 -5.07 10.12
CA HIS A 530 4.23 -4.49 11.41
C HIS A 530 3.91 -2.99 11.36
N ARG A 531 4.63 -2.17 10.57
CA ARG A 531 4.33 -0.73 10.44
C ARG A 531 3.00 -0.50 9.73
N ASN A 532 2.66 -1.34 8.75
CA ASN A 532 1.38 -1.33 8.04
C ASN A 532 0.25 -2.05 8.80
N GLN A 533 0.60 -2.99 9.68
CA GLN A 533 -0.30 -4.01 10.27
C GLN A 533 -1.05 -4.81 9.20
N ARG A 534 -0.37 -5.11 8.08
CA ARG A 534 -0.94 -5.74 6.89
C ARG A 534 0.00 -6.82 6.40
N ALA A 535 -0.53 -8.02 6.14
CA ALA A 535 0.28 -9.19 5.85
C ALA A 535 1.18 -9.00 4.62
N ALA A 536 2.49 -8.95 4.84
CA ALA A 536 3.50 -9.12 3.80
C ALA A 536 3.94 -10.58 3.72
N THR A 537 4.51 -10.99 2.58
CA THR A 537 5.17 -12.31 2.49
C THR A 537 6.62 -12.19 2.92
N LEU A 538 6.87 -12.64 4.14
CA LEU A 538 8.19 -13.04 4.62
C LEU A 538 8.53 -14.42 4.01
N GLY A 539 9.75 -14.58 3.50
CA GLY A 539 10.25 -15.88 3.02
C GLY A 539 10.34 -16.95 4.13
N LYS A 540 11.01 -18.07 3.87
CA LYS A 540 11.35 -19.04 4.93
C LYS A 540 12.75 -18.76 5.50
N PRO A 541 12.96 -18.89 6.82
CA PRO A 541 14.30 -18.80 7.38
C PRO A 541 15.17 -19.98 6.88
N PRO A 542 16.44 -19.76 6.51
CA PRO A 542 17.33 -20.84 6.11
C PRO A 542 17.59 -21.77 7.31
N GLY A 543 17.26 -23.06 7.17
CA GLY A 543 17.48 -24.06 8.21
C GLY A 543 16.49 -24.04 9.40
N GLY A 544 15.54 -23.09 9.43
CA GLY A 544 14.54 -23.04 10.49
C GLY A 544 13.65 -24.29 10.53
N ARG A 545 13.23 -24.71 11.74
CA ARG A 545 12.26 -25.80 11.90
C ARG A 545 10.98 -25.41 11.17
N GLY A 546 10.56 -26.24 10.22
CA GLY A 546 9.36 -25.99 9.42
C GLY A 546 8.09 -26.03 10.26
N GLY A 547 7.74 -24.92 10.91
CA GLY A 547 6.46 -24.71 11.55
C GLY A 547 5.35 -24.95 10.52
N ARG A 548 4.52 -25.96 10.77
CA ARG A 548 3.36 -26.26 9.93
C ARG A 548 2.32 -25.15 10.11
N GLY A 549 2.24 -24.23 9.16
CA GLY A 549 1.08 -23.34 9.01
C GLY A 549 0.83 -22.34 10.14
N ARG A 550 1.87 -21.81 10.81
CA ARG A 550 1.73 -20.50 11.48
C ARG A 550 1.42 -19.46 10.40
N GLY A 551 0.45 -18.59 10.69
CA GLY A 551 -0.13 -17.69 9.69
C GLY A 551 0.87 -16.62 9.28
N ALA A 552 0.68 -16.01 8.11
CA ALA A 552 1.24 -14.67 7.96
C ALA A 552 0.50 -13.75 8.94
N ALA A 553 1.23 -13.11 9.85
CA ALA A 553 0.67 -12.13 10.76
C ALA A 553 -0.16 -11.09 9.97
N TYR A 554 -1.27 -10.64 10.54
CA TYR A 554 -2.25 -9.74 9.88
C TYR A 554 -2.97 -10.30 8.64
N ALA A 555 -2.87 -11.60 8.31
CA ALA A 555 -3.56 -12.15 7.15
C ALA A 555 -5.07 -12.39 7.42
N THR A 556 -5.91 -11.71 6.65
CA THR A 556 -7.38 -11.83 6.73
C THR A 556 -7.86 -13.23 6.27
N PRO A 557 -9.09 -13.64 6.61
CA PRO A 557 -9.66 -14.91 6.14
C PRO A 557 -9.67 -15.03 4.61
N ALA A 558 -9.93 -13.92 3.90
CA ALA A 558 -9.90 -13.87 2.44
C ALA A 558 -8.50 -14.13 1.86
N MET A 559 -7.46 -13.53 2.44
CA MET A 559 -6.06 -13.79 2.07
C MET A 559 -5.69 -15.26 2.24
N LYS A 560 -6.01 -15.83 3.41
CA LYS A 560 -5.73 -17.25 3.73
C LYS A 560 -6.39 -18.18 2.71
N LYS A 561 -7.68 -17.98 2.44
CA LYS A 561 -8.45 -18.73 1.43
C LYS A 561 -7.86 -18.62 0.02
N MET A 562 -7.35 -17.45 -0.37
CA MET A 562 -6.73 -17.24 -1.68
C MET A 562 -5.38 -17.96 -1.79
N VAL A 563 -4.57 -17.94 -0.73
CA VAL A 563 -3.30 -18.69 -0.63
C VAL A 563 -3.53 -20.20 -0.68
N ASP A 564 -4.56 -20.72 0.00
CA ASP A 564 -4.86 -22.15 -0.05
C ASP A 564 -5.37 -22.57 -1.44
N LYS A 565 -6.22 -21.76 -2.09
CA LYS A 565 -6.59 -21.94 -3.51
C LYS A 565 -5.37 -21.98 -4.45
N SER A 566 -4.36 -21.14 -4.22
CA SER A 566 -3.08 -21.17 -4.95
C SER A 566 -2.32 -22.49 -4.75
N ARG A 567 -2.33 -23.03 -3.53
CA ARG A 567 -1.66 -24.30 -3.20
C ARG A 567 -2.36 -25.49 -3.85
N GLU A 568 -3.69 -25.54 -3.79
CA GLU A 568 -4.50 -26.58 -4.44
C GLU A 568 -4.26 -26.62 -5.95
N GLN A 569 -4.31 -25.46 -6.63
CA GLN A 569 -4.07 -25.38 -8.07
C GLN A 569 -2.65 -25.81 -8.48
N ARG A 570 -1.64 -25.57 -7.63
CA ARG A 570 -0.28 -26.09 -7.89
C ARG A 570 -0.17 -27.59 -7.69
N GLN A 571 -0.88 -28.15 -6.71
CA GLN A 571 -0.92 -29.61 -6.49
C GLN A 571 -1.61 -30.32 -7.65
N THR A 572 -2.72 -29.80 -8.18
CA THR A 572 -3.39 -30.39 -9.34
C THR A 572 -2.57 -30.24 -10.63
N ALA A 573 -1.89 -29.11 -10.84
CA ALA A 573 -0.97 -28.92 -11.97
C ALA A 573 0.31 -29.77 -11.89
N ALA A 574 0.72 -30.21 -10.70
CA ALA A 574 1.87 -31.08 -10.48
C ALA A 574 1.52 -32.59 -10.52
N ALA A 575 0.23 -32.95 -10.55
CA ALA A 575 -0.19 -34.34 -10.66
C ALA A 575 0.14 -34.89 -12.07
N PRO A 576 0.77 -36.08 -12.19
CA PRO A 576 1.07 -36.65 -13.50
C PRO A 576 -0.23 -36.99 -14.23
N ALA A 577 -0.31 -36.61 -15.51
CA ALA A 577 -1.47 -36.91 -16.35
C ALA A 577 -1.76 -38.43 -16.35
N PRO A 578 -3.02 -38.85 -16.16
CA PRO A 578 -3.36 -40.26 -16.12
C PRO A 578 -3.01 -40.92 -17.45
N GLN A 579 -2.09 -41.88 -17.42
CA GLN A 579 -1.66 -42.59 -18.63
C GLN A 579 -2.87 -43.19 -19.36
N PRO A 580 -2.98 -43.04 -20.69
CA PRO A 580 -4.08 -43.62 -21.44
C PRO A 580 -4.04 -45.13 -21.29
N LYS A 581 -5.07 -45.70 -20.63
CA LYS A 581 -5.21 -47.15 -20.43
C LYS A 581 -5.14 -47.84 -21.81
N ARG A 582 -4.03 -48.53 -22.08
CA ARG A 582 -3.89 -49.41 -23.25
C ARG A 582 -5.02 -50.44 -23.20
N LYS A 583 -6.04 -50.26 -24.05
CA LYS A 583 -7.03 -51.30 -24.30
C LYS A 583 -6.30 -52.49 -24.94
N HIS A 584 -5.99 -53.51 -24.15
CA HIS A 584 -5.64 -54.81 -24.70
C HIS A 584 -6.87 -55.37 -25.42
N GLY A 585 -6.87 -55.24 -26.75
CA GLY A 585 -7.84 -55.93 -27.58
C GLY A 585 -7.65 -57.43 -27.43
N ARG A 586 -8.67 -58.12 -26.88
CA ARG A 586 -8.77 -59.57 -26.98
C ARG A 586 -8.99 -59.93 -28.44
N GLY A 587 -7.91 -60.27 -29.15
CA GLY A 587 -8.01 -60.98 -30.41
C GLY A 587 -8.65 -62.34 -30.17
N GLN A 588 -9.82 -62.56 -30.77
CA GLN A 588 -10.40 -63.90 -30.86
C GLN A 588 -9.61 -64.68 -31.91
N GLN A 589 -9.21 -65.91 -31.59
CA GLN A 589 -8.67 -66.87 -32.54
C GLN A 589 -9.39 -68.20 -32.31
N PRO A 590 -9.92 -68.88 -33.35
CA PRO A 590 -10.86 -69.97 -33.19
C PRO A 590 -10.18 -71.32 -32.94
N ASP A 591 -10.87 -72.21 -32.22
CA ASP A 591 -10.45 -73.60 -32.01
C ASP A 591 -10.40 -74.40 -33.33
N SER A 592 -9.26 -75.05 -33.59
CA SER A 592 -9.16 -76.14 -34.55
C SER A 592 -8.47 -77.36 -33.93
N LYS A 593 -9.25 -78.42 -33.72
CA LYS A 593 -8.80 -79.72 -33.19
C LYS A 593 -7.76 -80.38 -34.09
N SER A 594 -6.77 -81.05 -33.50
CA SER A 594 -6.42 -82.48 -33.78
C SER A 594 -5.04 -82.87 -33.21
N GLY A 595 -4.79 -84.18 -33.05
CA GLY A 595 -3.42 -84.71 -33.13
C GLY A 595 -2.71 -85.09 -31.82
N THR A 596 -3.30 -85.92 -30.95
CA THR A 596 -2.52 -86.64 -29.92
C THR A 596 -1.55 -87.64 -30.56
N GLY A 597 -0.25 -87.31 -30.58
CA GLY A 597 0.81 -88.12 -31.20
C GLY A 597 1.97 -88.47 -30.24
N LYS A 598 1.79 -89.57 -29.48
CA LYS A 598 2.84 -90.30 -28.73
C LYS A 598 4.24 -90.25 -29.38
N ARG A 599 5.31 -89.96 -28.62
CA ARG A 599 6.19 -90.94 -27.89
C ARG A 599 7.65 -90.43 -27.66
N HIS A 600 8.05 -90.51 -26.39
CA HIS A 600 9.32 -91.08 -25.89
C HIS A 600 10.71 -90.44 -26.15
N LYS A 601 11.35 -90.15 -25.00
CA LYS A 601 12.72 -90.51 -24.57
C LYS A 601 13.94 -89.77 -25.15
N LYS A 602 14.75 -89.30 -24.17
CA LYS A 602 16.23 -89.29 -24.11
C LYS A 602 16.95 -88.57 -25.26
N HIS A 603 17.77 -87.55 -24.98
CA HIS A 603 18.84 -87.60 -23.98
C HIS A 603 18.92 -86.38 -23.07
#